data_AF-A0A554IY66-F1
#
_entry.id   AF-A0A554IY66-F1
#
_cell.length_a   1.000
_cell.length_b   1.000
_cell.length_c   1.000
_cell.angle_alpha   90.00
_cell.angle_beta   90.00
_cell.angle_gamma   90.00
#
_symmetry.space_group_name_H-M   'P 1'
#
loop_
_entity.id
_entity.type
_entity.pdbx_description
1 polymer ?
#
loop_
_entity_poly.entity_id
_entity_poly.type
_entity_poly.pdbx_seq_one_letter_code
_entity_poly.pdbx_strand_id
1 'polypeptide(L)'
;ARVGPENIEDLVNLRVCDRIGTGRPKEHPFRLRKYMSMIDEAMRDPISVGMLKIHGARLMELGHQPGPKFGWVLHALLEEVLDEPSKNTEEYLEKRAGELFQLTEKELKELGEQGRDKKEEADKAEVAKLRKKHHVS
;
A
#
# COMPACT_ATOMS: atom_id res chain seq x y z
N ALA A 1 15.89 -16.76 19.11
CA ALA A 1 14.48 -16.50 19.46
C ALA A 1 13.81 -15.83 18.28
N ARG A 2 12.60 -16.25 17.90
CA ARG A 2 11.78 -15.53 16.91
C ARG A 2 11.02 -14.45 17.69
N VAL A 3 11.24 -13.19 17.34
CA VAL A 3 10.59 -12.05 17.99
C VAL A 3 9.34 -11.71 17.19
N GLY A 4 8.20 -11.52 17.86
CA GLY A 4 6.95 -11.12 17.22
C GLY A 4 6.89 -9.61 16.95
N PRO A 5 6.00 -9.15 16.04
CA PRO A 5 5.85 -7.74 15.69
C PRO A 5 5.61 -6.83 16.90
N GLU A 6 4.90 -7.32 17.92
CA GLU A 6 4.57 -6.62 19.16
C GLU A 6 5.77 -6.21 20.00
N ASN A 7 6.92 -6.88 19.82
CA ASN A 7 8.14 -6.63 20.59
C ASN A 7 9.18 -5.81 19.81
N ILE A 8 8.90 -5.43 18.55
CA ILE A 8 9.86 -4.73 17.69
C ILE A 8 10.19 -3.34 18.25
N GLU A 9 9.17 -2.62 18.72
CA GLU A 9 9.34 -1.28 19.29
C GLU A 9 10.23 -1.31 20.54
N ASP A 10 9.97 -2.26 21.45
CA ASP A 10 10.77 -2.45 22.67
C ASP A 10 12.23 -2.79 22.37
N LEU A 11 12.49 -3.61 21.35
CA LEU A 11 13.86 -3.93 20.92
C LEU A 11 14.59 -2.70 20.37
N VAL A 12 13.91 -1.88 19.59
CA VAL A 12 14.46 -0.64 19.05
C VAL A 12 14.77 0.33 20.19
N ASN A 13 13.85 0.47 21.15
CA ASN A 13 13.99 1.32 22.32
C ASN A 13 15.14 0.86 23.22
N LEU A 14 15.27 -0.45 23.48
CA LEU A 14 16.38 -1.01 24.23
C LEU A 14 17.73 -0.62 23.61
N ARG A 15 17.82 -0.64 22.27
CA ARG A 15 19.03 -0.22 21.56
C ARG A 15 19.31 1.28 21.68
N VAL A 16 18.27 2.11 21.73
CA VAL A 16 18.40 3.55 21.98
C VAL A 16 18.89 3.78 23.41
N CYS A 17 18.31 3.11 24.40
CA CYS A 17 18.71 3.20 25.82
C CYS A 17 20.18 2.80 26.03
N ASP A 18 20.65 1.72 25.42
CA ASP A 18 22.07 1.30 25.46
C ASP A 18 23.00 2.40 24.93
N ARG A 19 22.61 3.11 23.88
CA ARG A 19 23.40 4.21 23.31
C ARG A 19 23.43 5.45 24.19
N ILE A 20 22.31 5.77 24.84
CA ILE A 20 22.21 6.86 25.81
C ILE A 20 23.08 6.52 27.03
N GLY A 21 22.92 5.31 27.59
CA GLY A 21 23.65 4.85 28.77
C GLY A 21 25.16 4.71 28.56
N THR A 22 25.60 4.40 27.34
CA THR A 22 27.04 4.31 27.00
C THR A 22 27.66 5.66 26.58
N GLY A 23 26.93 6.77 26.70
CA GLY A 23 27.45 8.13 26.47
C GLY A 23 27.84 8.41 25.02
N ARG A 24 27.14 7.80 24.05
CA ARG A 24 27.47 8.02 22.63
C ARG A 24 27.08 9.44 22.19
N PRO A 25 27.86 10.10 21.31
CA PRO A 25 27.61 11.50 20.91
C PRO A 25 26.26 11.78 20.24
N LYS A 26 25.61 10.75 19.69
CA LYS A 26 24.29 10.84 19.05
C LYS A 26 23.45 9.65 19.49
N GLU A 27 22.31 9.95 20.07
CA GLU A 27 21.30 8.97 20.49
C GLU A 27 20.81 8.19 19.26
N HIS A 28 20.39 8.92 18.21
CA HIS A 28 19.92 8.38 16.94
C HIS A 28 20.90 8.63 15.78
N PRO A 29 21.93 7.80 15.57
CA PRO A 29 22.80 7.91 14.41
C PRO A 29 22.04 7.55 13.12
N PHE A 30 22.55 8.00 11.96
CA PHE A 30 21.94 7.74 10.65
C PHE A 30 21.62 6.26 10.42
N ARG A 31 22.54 5.34 10.78
CA ARG A 31 22.31 3.89 10.64
C ARG A 31 21.12 3.39 11.46
N LEU A 32 20.93 3.91 12.67
CA LEU A 32 19.81 3.50 13.52
C LEU A 32 18.48 4.03 12.97
N ARG A 33 18.46 5.28 12.51
CA ARG A 33 17.27 5.84 11.84
C ARG A 33 16.93 5.12 10.53
N LYS A 34 17.94 4.69 9.78
CA LYS A 34 17.73 3.90 8.55
C LYS A 34 17.11 2.55 8.88
N TYR A 35 17.58 1.91 9.95
CA TYR A 35 17.01 0.67 10.44
C TYR A 35 15.56 0.85 10.91
N MET A 36 15.27 1.91 11.69
CA MET A 36 13.91 2.28 12.10
C MET A 36 13.00 2.51 10.88
N SER A 37 13.48 3.22 9.87
CA SER A 37 12.74 3.41 8.62
C SER A 37 12.47 2.12 7.86
N MET A 38 13.39 1.16 7.85
CA MET A 38 13.19 -0.14 7.20
C MET A 38 12.20 -1.01 7.97
N ILE A 39 12.19 -0.93 9.30
CA ILE A 39 11.20 -1.59 10.15
C ILE A 39 9.81 -1.04 9.83
N ASP A 40 9.63 0.28 9.87
CA ASP A 40 8.33 0.90 9.59
C ASP A 40 7.87 0.60 8.14
N GLU A 41 8.80 0.54 7.18
CA GLU A 41 8.50 0.20 5.78
C GLU A 41 8.00 -1.26 5.66
N ALA A 42 8.59 -2.19 6.41
CA ALA A 42 8.19 -3.59 6.43
C ALA A 42 6.91 -3.86 7.24
N MET A 43 6.61 -3.03 8.25
CA MET A 43 5.40 -3.12 9.07
C MET A 43 4.18 -2.48 8.41
N ARG A 44 4.38 -1.63 7.39
CA ARG A 44 3.30 -0.99 6.64
C ARG A 44 2.63 -1.97 5.67
N ASP A 45 1.31 -1.88 5.57
CA ASP A 45 0.56 -2.54 4.49
C ASP A 45 0.78 -1.80 3.16
N PRO A 46 1.30 -2.47 2.12
CA PRO A 46 1.50 -1.85 0.81
C PRO A 46 0.16 -1.56 0.14
N ILE A 47 0.10 -0.48 -0.64
CA ILE A 47 -1.11 -0.17 -1.41
C ILE A 47 -1.40 -1.34 -2.34
N SER A 48 -2.60 -1.89 -2.28
CA SER A 48 -2.99 -3.05 -3.06
C SER A 48 -4.46 -3.03 -3.44
N VAL A 49 -4.80 -3.76 -4.50
CA VAL A 49 -6.20 -3.99 -4.91
C VAL A 49 -7.02 -4.71 -3.84
N GLY A 50 -6.37 -5.34 -2.84
CA GLY A 50 -7.03 -5.94 -1.69
C GLY A 50 -7.62 -4.93 -0.70
N MET A 51 -7.27 -3.64 -0.82
CA MET A 51 -7.85 -2.57 0.01
C MET A 51 -9.27 -2.17 -0.44
N LEU A 52 -9.69 -2.59 -1.64
CA LEU A 52 -11.03 -2.36 -2.15
C LEU A 52 -12.05 -3.18 -1.37
N LYS A 53 -13.26 -2.63 -1.17
CA LYS A 53 -14.39 -3.36 -0.57
C LYS A 53 -14.92 -4.51 -1.42
N ILE A 54 -14.61 -4.51 -2.71
CA ILE A 54 -14.95 -5.61 -3.61
C ILE A 54 -13.71 -6.41 -3.99
N HIS A 55 -13.92 -7.68 -4.32
CA HIS A 55 -12.88 -8.61 -4.74
C HIS A 55 -13.29 -9.33 -6.02
N GLY A 56 -12.36 -10.08 -6.62
CA GLY A 56 -12.65 -10.87 -7.82
C GLY A 56 -13.83 -11.85 -7.64
N ALA A 57 -14.02 -12.39 -6.43
CA ALA A 57 -15.19 -13.22 -6.12
C ALA A 57 -16.52 -12.48 -6.30
N ARG A 58 -16.57 -11.22 -5.82
CA ARG A 58 -17.76 -10.37 -5.96
C ARG A 58 -18.06 -10.04 -7.42
N LEU A 59 -17.03 -9.80 -8.22
CA LEU A 59 -17.18 -9.59 -9.66
C LEU A 59 -17.73 -10.84 -10.39
N MET A 60 -17.37 -12.06 -9.92
CA MET A 60 -17.94 -13.29 -10.44
C MET A 60 -19.42 -13.45 -10.06
N GLU A 61 -19.79 -13.10 -8.82
CA GLU A 61 -21.21 -13.13 -8.36
C GLU A 61 -22.11 -12.20 -9.19
N LEU A 62 -21.55 -11.07 -9.66
CA LEU A 62 -22.24 -10.14 -10.57
C LEU A 62 -22.39 -10.66 -12.00
N GLY A 63 -21.83 -11.84 -12.31
CA GLY A 63 -21.97 -12.49 -13.61
C GLY A 63 -20.87 -12.15 -14.62
N HIS A 64 -19.77 -11.53 -14.20
CA HIS A 64 -18.64 -11.25 -15.09
C HIS A 64 -17.74 -12.48 -15.26
N GLN A 65 -17.24 -12.68 -16.48
CA GLN A 65 -16.37 -13.83 -16.78
C GLN A 65 -14.95 -13.64 -16.24
N PRO A 66 -14.40 -14.64 -15.53
CA PRO A 66 -13.05 -14.54 -14.99
C PRO A 66 -12.02 -14.45 -16.12
N GLY A 67 -11.06 -13.53 -15.97
CA GLY A 67 -10.00 -13.34 -16.96
C GLY A 67 -9.11 -12.13 -16.64
N PRO A 68 -8.18 -11.79 -17.55
CA PRO A 68 -7.25 -10.66 -17.38
C PRO A 68 -7.96 -9.32 -17.12
N LYS A 69 -9.19 -9.18 -17.64
CA LYS A 69 -10.05 -8.00 -17.46
C LYS A 69 -10.30 -7.65 -16.00
N PHE A 70 -10.37 -8.65 -15.11
CA PHE A 70 -10.62 -8.41 -13.68
C PHE A 70 -9.48 -7.62 -13.05
N GLY A 71 -8.23 -7.96 -13.42
CA GLY A 71 -7.07 -7.21 -12.95
C GLY A 71 -7.14 -5.75 -13.38
N TRP A 72 -7.47 -5.50 -14.65
CA TRP A 72 -7.59 -4.14 -15.18
C TRP A 72 -8.70 -3.34 -14.51
N VAL A 73 -9.89 -3.93 -14.31
CA VAL A 73 -11.00 -3.29 -13.60
C VAL A 73 -10.59 -2.94 -12.17
N LEU A 74 -10.00 -3.89 -11.43
CA LEU A 74 -9.59 -3.65 -10.04
C LEU A 74 -8.49 -2.59 -9.94
N HIS A 75 -7.56 -2.53 -10.89
CA HIS A 75 -6.54 -1.48 -10.93
C HIS A 75 -7.13 -0.11 -11.24
N ALA A 76 -8.06 -0.03 -12.19
CA ALA A 76 -8.77 1.22 -12.51
C ALA A 76 -9.62 1.72 -11.32
N LEU A 77 -10.33 0.82 -10.63
CA LEU A 77 -11.10 1.17 -9.43
C LEU A 77 -10.20 1.62 -8.27
N LEU A 78 -9.06 0.96 -8.09
CA LEU A 78 -8.07 1.38 -7.09
C LEU A 78 -7.58 2.79 -7.38
N GLU A 79 -7.40 3.15 -8.64
CA GLU A 79 -7.02 4.50 -9.05
C GLU A 79 -8.00 5.56 -8.54
N GLU A 80 -9.30 5.35 -8.77
CA GLU A 80 -10.35 6.28 -8.32
C GLU A 80 -10.43 6.39 -6.80
N VAL A 81 -10.21 5.27 -6.09
CA VAL A 81 -10.21 5.21 -4.63
C VAL A 81 -8.98 5.90 -4.02
N LEU A 82 -7.83 5.85 -4.72
CA LEU A 82 -6.63 6.57 -4.30
C LEU A 82 -6.82 8.10 -4.38
N ASP A 83 -7.59 8.57 -5.37
CA ASP A 83 -7.93 10.00 -5.47
C ASP A 83 -9.01 10.40 -4.44
N GLU A 84 -10.03 9.55 -4.27
CA GLU A 84 -11.14 9.82 -3.36
C GLU A 84 -11.50 8.57 -2.53
N PRO A 85 -10.94 8.44 -1.31
CA PRO A 85 -11.14 7.27 -0.45
C PRO A 85 -12.60 7.00 -0.04
N SER A 86 -13.46 8.02 -0.05
CA SER A 86 -14.90 7.88 0.26
C SER A 86 -15.65 7.02 -0.76
N LYS A 87 -15.11 6.84 -1.96
CA LYS A 87 -15.67 5.97 -3.01
C LYS A 87 -15.45 4.48 -2.76
N ASN A 88 -14.67 4.09 -1.75
CA ASN A 88 -14.45 2.69 -1.39
C ASN A 88 -15.66 2.09 -0.64
N THR A 89 -16.81 2.06 -1.32
CA THR A 89 -18.06 1.46 -0.87
C THR A 89 -18.47 0.37 -1.85
N GLU A 90 -19.11 -0.70 -1.36
CA GLU A 90 -19.53 -1.83 -2.20
C GLU A 90 -20.43 -1.35 -3.34
N GLU A 91 -21.44 -0.55 -3.03
CA GLU A 91 -22.42 -0.02 -3.98
C GLU A 91 -21.79 0.78 -5.13
N TYR A 92 -20.84 1.67 -4.82
CA TYR A 92 -20.15 2.46 -5.82
C TYR A 92 -19.27 1.58 -6.72
N LEU A 93 -18.46 0.72 -6.11
CA LEU A 93 -17.50 -0.11 -6.81
C LEU A 93 -18.18 -1.15 -7.71
N GLU A 94 -19.32 -1.71 -7.29
CA GLU A 94 -20.10 -2.63 -8.13
C GLU A 94 -20.68 -1.93 -9.35
N LYS A 95 -21.30 -0.75 -9.16
CA LYS A 95 -21.83 0.04 -10.27
C LYS A 95 -20.72 0.41 -11.25
N ARG A 96 -19.60 0.89 -10.72
CA ARG A 96 -18.47 1.33 -11.53
C ARG A 96 -17.78 0.18 -12.25
N ALA A 97 -17.66 -0.98 -11.61
CA ALA A 97 -17.16 -2.20 -12.25
C ALA A 97 -18.02 -2.57 -13.48
N GLY A 98 -19.34 -2.52 -13.35
CA GLY A 98 -20.27 -2.78 -14.45
C GLY A 98 -20.04 -1.86 -15.66
N GLU A 99 -19.81 -0.56 -15.42
CA GLU A 99 -19.46 0.41 -16.47
C GLU A 99 -18.12 0.07 -17.14
N LEU A 100 -17.10 -0.30 -16.35
CA LEU A 100 -15.78 -0.67 -16.86
C LEU A 100 -15.80 -1.94 -17.70
N PHE A 101 -16.69 -2.90 -17.41
CA PHE A 101 -16.85 -4.12 -18.21
C PHE A 101 -17.53 -3.88 -19.57
N GLN A 102 -18.20 -2.74 -19.77
CA GLN A 102 -18.78 -2.37 -21.06
C GLN A 102 -17.77 -1.74 -22.02
N LEU A 103 -16.61 -1.31 -21.51
CA LEU A 103 -15.53 -0.73 -22.32
C LEU A 103 -14.89 -1.77 -23.23
N THR A 104 -14.24 -1.29 -24.29
CA THR A 104 -13.44 -2.16 -25.15
C THR A 104 -12.22 -2.68 -24.40
N GLU A 105 -11.71 -3.85 -24.79
CA GLU A 105 -10.53 -4.45 -24.14
C GLU A 105 -9.30 -3.54 -24.19
N LYS A 106 -9.17 -2.72 -25.23
CA LYS A 106 -8.07 -1.77 -25.38
C LYS A 106 -8.14 -0.65 -24.34
N GLU A 107 -9.31 -0.01 -24.23
CA GLU A 107 -9.52 1.07 -23.26
C GLU A 107 -9.38 0.56 -21.82
N LEU A 108 -9.97 -0.60 -21.53
CA LEU A 108 -9.87 -1.19 -20.21
C LEU A 108 -8.42 -1.54 -19.83
N LYS A 109 -7.64 -2.04 -20.80
CA LYS A 109 -6.22 -2.34 -20.59
C LYS A 109 -5.42 -1.07 -20.31
N GLU A 110 -5.64 0.01 -21.08
CA GLU A 110 -4.97 1.29 -20.85
C GLU A 110 -5.27 1.85 -19.46
N LEU A 111 -6.54 1.84 -19.04
CA LEU A 111 -6.95 2.26 -17.69
C LEU A 111 -6.35 1.36 -16.60
N GLY A 112 -6.31 0.05 -16.82
CA GLY A 112 -5.71 -0.89 -15.88
C GLY A 112 -4.20 -0.71 -15.72
N GLU A 113 -3.49 -0.40 -16.81
CA GLU A 113 -2.05 -0.08 -16.77
C GLU A 113 -1.79 1.24 -16.05
N GLN A 114 -2.59 2.29 -16.32
CA GLN A 114 -2.53 3.57 -15.60
C GLN A 114 -2.77 3.39 -14.10
N GLY A 115 -3.81 2.65 -13.71
CA GLY A 115 -4.11 2.36 -12.31
C GLY A 115 -3.00 1.56 -11.61
N ARG A 116 -2.31 0.66 -12.34
CA ARG A 116 -1.14 -0.06 -11.81
C ARG A 116 0.04 0.88 -11.59
N ASP A 117 0.34 1.76 -12.54
CA ASP A 117 1.46 2.68 -12.45
C ASP A 117 1.22 3.71 -11.33
N LYS A 118 0.01 4.27 -11.23
CA LYS A 118 -0.37 5.19 -10.14
C LYS A 118 -0.32 4.53 -8.76
N LYS A 119 -0.71 3.25 -8.67
CA LYS A 119 -0.53 2.46 -7.44
C LYS A 119 0.95 2.39 -7.04
N GLU A 120 1.85 2.10 -7.98
CA GLU A 120 3.28 2.07 -7.68
C GLU A 120 3.84 3.44 -7.27
N GLU A 121 3.40 4.50 -7.94
CA GLU A 121 3.79 5.88 -7.60
C GLU A 121 3.32 6.27 -6.21
N ALA A 122 2.05 6.00 -5.89
CA ALA A 122 1.47 6.26 -4.57
C ALA A 122 2.21 5.49 -3.48
N ASP A 123 2.55 4.21 -3.72
CA ASP A 123 3.27 3.40 -2.75
C ASP A 123 4.70 3.91 -2.53
N LYS A 124 5.41 4.26 -3.61
CA LYS A 124 6.74 4.90 -3.54
C LYS A 124 6.68 6.25 -2.83
N ALA A 125 5.62 7.03 -3.03
CA ALA A 125 5.43 8.32 -2.37
C ALA A 125 5.24 8.17 -0.85
N GLU A 126 4.47 7.19 -0.41
CA GLU A 126 4.30 6.86 1.02
C GLU A 126 5.62 6.38 1.64
N VAL A 127 6.37 5.52 0.96
CA VAL A 127 7.71 5.11 1.40
C VAL A 127 8.67 6.30 1.49
N ALA A 128 8.62 7.23 0.53
CA ALA A 128 9.43 8.44 0.55
C ALA A 128 9.07 9.37 1.72
N LYS A 129 7.77 9.54 2.03
CA LYS A 129 7.32 10.28 3.22
C LYS A 129 7.84 9.64 4.50
N LEU A 130 7.84 8.32 4.57
CA LEU A 130 8.37 7.58 5.71
C LEU A 130 9.89 7.76 5.89
N ARG A 131 10.66 7.67 4.80
CA ARG A 131 12.12 7.93 4.83
C ARG A 131 12.44 9.36 5.25
N LYS A 132 11.62 10.34 4.83
CA LYS A 132 11.71 11.73 5.29
C LYS A 132 11.40 11.87 6.78
N LYS A 133 10.36 11.20 7.30
CA LYS A 133 10.01 11.16 8.74
C LYS A 133 11.19 10.68 9.60
N HIS A 134 11.95 9.71 9.11
CA HIS A 134 13.15 9.18 9.79
C HIS A 134 14.43 9.98 9.51
N HIS A 135 14.38 11.07 8.74
CA HIS A 135 15.54 11.86 8.34
C HIS A 135 16.66 11.01 7.71
N VAL A 136 16.25 10.11 6.80
CA VAL A 136 17.12 9.21 6.02
C VAL A 136 16.90 9.32 4.51
N SER A 137 16.25 10.41 4.09
CA SER A 137 16.15 10.82 2.68
C SER A 137 17.50 11.23 2.09
#